data_AF-A0A124H593-F1
#
_entry.id   AF-A0A124H593-F1
#
_cell.length_a   1.000
_cell.length_b   1.000
_cell.length_c   1.000
_cell.angle_alpha   90.00
_cell.angle_beta   90.00
_cell.angle_gamma   90.00
#
_symmetry.space_group_name_H-M   'P 1'
#
loop_
_entity.id
_entity.type
_entity.pdbx_description
1 polymer ?
#
loop_
_entity_poly.entity_id
_entity_poly.type
_entity_poly.pdbx_seq_one_letter_code
_entity_poly.pdbx_strand_id
1 'polypeptide(L)'
;MPILEPLKPARTVTLPPRAARHGGRTDVLVVGGGPAGTAAAYAAADAGADVVLVERYGFLGGNATAALVMPLMSFHNEQKQAVFD
;
A
#
# COMPACT_ATOMS: atom_id res chain seq x y z
N MET A 1 19.03 2.22 13.53
CA MET A 1 18.76 0.91 12.89
C MET A 1 20.00 0.50 12.14
N PRO A 2 20.42 -0.78 12.20
CA PRO A 2 21.45 -1.26 11.29
C PRO A 2 20.95 -1.10 9.84
N ILE A 3 21.81 -0.60 8.96
CA ILE A 3 21.53 -0.55 7.53
C ILE A 3 21.50 -2.01 7.08
N LEU A 4 20.32 -2.50 6.69
CA LEU A 4 20.20 -3.81 6.08
C LEU A 4 20.90 -3.72 4.72
N GLU A 5 21.93 -4.53 4.53
CA GLU A 5 22.57 -4.64 3.24
C GLU A 5 21.57 -5.17 2.21
N PRO A 6 21.60 -4.64 0.96
CA PRO A 6 20.76 -5.17 -0.10
C PRO A 6 20.99 -6.68 -0.26
N LEU A 7 19.90 -7.46 -0.27
CA LEU A 7 19.94 -8.89 -0.55
C LEU A 7 20.65 -9.14 -1.89
N LYS A 8 21.83 -9.76 -1.84
CA LYS A 8 22.64 -10.16 -3.01
C LYS A 8 22.76 -11.69 -3.10
N PRO A 9 22.60 -12.31 -4.28
CA PRO A 9 21.76 -11.91 -5.42
C PRO A 9 20.32 -12.38 -5.23
N ALA A 10 19.37 -11.77 -5.96
CA ALA A 10 17.99 -12.22 -6.00
C ALA A 10 17.94 -13.69 -6.45
N ARG A 11 17.52 -14.59 -5.55
CA ARG A 11 17.34 -16.00 -5.86
C ARG A 11 15.97 -16.21 -6.48
N THR A 12 15.94 -16.62 -7.74
CA THR A 12 14.71 -17.10 -8.37
C THR A 12 14.37 -18.47 -7.81
N VAL A 13 13.13 -18.63 -7.33
CA VAL A 13 12.60 -19.91 -6.85
C VAL A 13 11.38 -20.25 -7.69
N THR A 14 11.35 -21.44 -8.27
CA THR A 14 10.16 -21.93 -8.98
C THR A 14 9.14 -22.42 -7.95
N LEU A 15 7.99 -21.76 -7.91
CA LEU A 15 6.85 -22.20 -7.11
C LEU A 15 6.01 -23.20 -7.90
N PRO A 16 5.36 -24.18 -7.24
CA PRO A 16 4.47 -25.11 -7.92
C PRO A 16 3.28 -24.36 -8.55
N PRO A 17 2.84 -24.74 -9.77
CA PRO A 17 1.63 -24.18 -10.37
C PRO A 17 0.41 -24.42 -9.47
N ARG A 18 -0.43 -23.40 -9.30
CA ARG A 18 -1.71 -23.50 -8.58
C ARG A 18 -2.84 -23.03 -9.49
N ALA A 19 -3.93 -23.80 -9.54
CA ALA A 19 -5.14 -23.36 -10.23
C ALA A 19 -5.77 -22.18 -9.48
N ALA A 20 -6.27 -21.19 -10.22
CA ALA A 20 -6.96 -20.03 -9.66
C ALA A 20 -8.21 -19.74 -10.49
N ARG A 21 -9.20 -19.11 -9.86
CA ARG A 21 -10.38 -18.63 -10.58
C ARG A 21 -10.01 -17.36 -11.35
N HIS A 22 -10.48 -17.26 -12.59
CA HIS A 22 -10.32 -16.04 -13.39
C HIS A 22 -11.17 -14.91 -12.78
N GLY A 23 -10.52 -13.88 -12.26
CA GLY A 23 -11.17 -12.76 -11.56
C GLY A 23 -11.69 -11.65 -12.48
N GLY A 24 -11.27 -11.62 -13.75
CA GLY A 24 -11.63 -10.57 -14.70
C GLY A 24 -10.43 -10.11 -15.54
N ARG A 25 -10.63 -9.07 -16.34
CA ARG A 25 -9.59 -8.36 -17.10
C ARG A 25 -9.72 -6.87 -16.80
N THR A 26 -8.59 -6.18 -16.84
CA THR A 26 -8.44 -4.75 -16.54
C THR A 26 -7.13 -4.31 -17.19
N ASP A 27 -7.00 -3.04 -17.53
CA ASP A 27 -5.74 -2.47 -18.01
C ASP A 27 -4.74 -2.33 -16.85
N VAL A 28 -5.23 -1.98 -15.65
CA VAL A 28 -4.41 -1.80 -14.45
C VAL A 28 -5.04 -2.50 -13.23
N LEU A 29 -4.34 -3.49 -12.68
CA LEU A 29 -4.66 -4.10 -11.39
C LEU A 29 -3.82 -3.48 -10.28
N VAL A 30 -4.47 -2.82 -9.32
CA VAL A 30 -3.82 -2.32 -8.10
C VAL A 30 -4.09 -3.28 -6.94
N VAL A 31 -3.01 -3.82 -6.35
CA VAL A 31 -3.10 -4.75 -5.22
C VAL A 31 -2.70 -4.04 -3.92
N GLY A 32 -3.70 -3.79 -3.07
CA GLY A 32 -3.58 -3.07 -1.80
C GLY A 32 -4.16 -1.66 -1.87
N GLY A 33 -5.10 -1.36 -0.98
CA GLY A 33 -5.82 -0.09 -0.85
C GLY A 33 -5.20 0.86 0.17
N GLY A 34 -3.88 0.80 0.38
CA GLY A 34 -3.14 1.78 1.19
C GLY A 34 -3.00 3.13 0.47
N PRO A 35 -2.36 4.14 1.08
CA PRO A 35 -2.22 5.48 0.49
C PRO A 35 -1.62 5.45 -0.93
N ALA A 36 -0.56 4.65 -1.12
CA ALA A 36 0.08 4.47 -2.42
C ALA A 36 -0.85 3.78 -3.44
N GLY A 37 -1.58 2.75 -3.02
CA GLY A 37 -2.46 2.00 -3.91
C GLY A 37 -3.69 2.79 -4.33
N THR A 38 -4.37 3.44 -3.39
CA THR A 38 -5.52 4.31 -3.72
C THR A 38 -5.11 5.47 -4.62
N ALA A 39 -3.95 6.10 -4.36
CA ALA A 39 -3.43 7.15 -5.24
C ALA A 39 -3.08 6.61 -6.65
N ALA A 40 -2.45 5.43 -6.74
CA ALA A 40 -2.12 4.81 -8.02
C ALA A 40 -3.37 4.43 -8.82
N ALA A 41 -4.39 3.86 -8.17
CA ALA A 41 -5.65 3.51 -8.83
C ALA A 41 -6.37 4.75 -9.35
N TYR A 42 -6.43 5.82 -8.55
CA TYR A 42 -7.01 7.09 -8.98
C TYR A 42 -6.28 7.66 -10.19
N ALA A 43 -4.95 7.77 -10.13
CA ALA A 43 -4.17 8.32 -11.23
C ALA A 43 -4.29 7.50 -12.53
N ALA A 44 -4.34 6.17 -12.43
CA ALA A 44 -4.55 5.30 -13.59
C ALA A 44 -5.95 5.47 -14.19
N ALA A 45 -6.99 5.56 -13.36
CA ALA A 45 -8.36 5.78 -13.81
C ALA A 45 -8.54 7.17 -14.45
N ASP A 46 -7.91 8.20 -13.86
CA ASP A 46 -7.90 9.58 -14.39
C ASP A 46 -7.21 9.66 -15.76
N ALA A 47 -6.19 8.82 -15.98
CA ALA A 47 -5.54 8.64 -17.28
C ALA A 47 -6.38 7.82 -18.30
N GLY A 48 -7.57 7.33 -17.92
CA GLY A 48 -8.51 6.65 -18.80
C GLY A 48 -8.38 5.12 -18.85
N ALA A 49 -7.60 4.50 -17.96
CA ALA A 49 -7.48 3.04 -17.90
C ALA A 49 -8.74 2.40 -17.28
N ASP A 50 -9.10 1.18 -17.71
CA ASP A 50 -9.98 0.31 -16.92
C ASP A 50 -9.18 -0.21 -15.72
N VAL A 51 -9.57 0.17 -14.49
CA VAL A 51 -8.80 -0.11 -13.26
C VAL A 51 -9.59 -0.95 -12.28
N VAL A 52 -8.95 -2.00 -11.77
CA VAL A 52 -9.43 -2.78 -10.63
C VAL A 52 -8.48 -2.58 -9.45
N LEU A 53 -9.01 -2.07 -8.34
CA LEU A 53 -8.31 -2.05 -7.05
C LEU A 53 -8.83 -3.17 -6.16
N VAL A 54 -7.93 -3.99 -5.63
CA VAL A 54 -8.25 -5.05 -4.67
C VAL A 54 -7.62 -4.77 -3.31
N GLU A 55 -8.42 -4.93 -2.26
CA GLU A 55 -8.01 -4.78 -0.87
C GLU A 55 -8.55 -5.98 -0.08
N ARG A 56 -7.73 -6.51 0.83
CA ARG A 56 -8.09 -7.65 1.68
C ARG A 56 -8.98 -7.25 2.86
N TYR A 57 -8.92 -5.99 3.28
CA TYR A 57 -9.76 -5.44 4.33
C TYR A 57 -11.09 -4.92 3.75
N GLY A 58 -12.08 -4.73 4.63
CA GLY A 58 -13.35 -4.09 4.26
C GLY A 58 -13.28 -2.56 4.15
N PHE A 59 -12.09 -1.97 4.11
CA PHE A 59 -11.85 -0.53 4.10
C PHE A 59 -10.52 -0.18 3.42
N LEU A 60 -10.38 1.08 2.99
CA LEU A 60 -9.16 1.63 2.39
C LEU A 60 -8.29 2.39 3.42
N GLY A 61 -7.07 2.71 3.03
CA GLY A 61 -6.07 3.48 3.78
C GLY A 61 -4.96 2.62 4.41
N GLY A 62 -5.00 1.30 4.26
CA GLY A 62 -3.96 0.40 4.75
C GLY A 62 -3.66 0.60 6.23
N ASN A 63 -2.40 0.59 6.63
CA ASN A 63 -2.01 0.78 8.04
C ASN A 63 -2.31 2.19 8.59
N ALA A 64 -2.46 3.20 7.72
CA ALA A 64 -2.87 4.54 8.18
C ALA A 64 -4.25 4.47 8.84
N THR A 65 -5.18 3.73 8.24
CA THR A 65 -6.52 3.45 8.82
C THR A 65 -6.48 2.31 9.84
N ALA A 66 -5.92 1.15 9.47
CA ALA A 66 -6.02 -0.08 10.24
C ALA A 66 -5.28 -0.03 11.57
N ALA A 67 -4.13 0.65 11.62
CA ALA A 67 -3.25 0.71 12.79
C ALA A 67 -3.23 2.11 13.42
N LEU A 68 -4.17 2.99 13.04
CA LEU A 68 -4.26 4.38 13.51
C LEU A 68 -2.95 5.14 13.34
N VAL A 69 -2.19 4.82 12.28
CA VAL A 69 -0.95 5.53 11.91
C VAL A 69 -1.34 6.80 11.14
N MET A 70 -2.12 7.66 11.81
CA MET A 70 -2.65 8.92 11.28
C MET A 70 -1.60 10.01 11.02
N PRO A 71 -0.37 10.02 11.58
CA PRO A 71 0.64 10.95 11.12
C PRO A 71 1.39 10.32 9.95
N LEU A 72 0.94 10.61 8.72
CA LEU A 72 1.72 10.26 7.52
C LEU A 72 3.01 11.09 7.40
N MET A 73 3.20 12.18 8.17
CA MET A 73 4.46 12.91 8.47
C MET A 73 4.35 13.72 9.79
N SER A 74 5.47 14.27 10.29
CA SER A 74 5.72 14.81 11.64
C SER A 74 4.70 15.80 12.22
N PHE A 75 4.49 15.71 13.53
CA PHE A 75 3.88 16.77 14.36
C PHE A 75 4.76 18.03 14.33
N HIS A 76 4.49 18.98 13.43
CA HIS A 76 4.88 20.39 13.66
C HIS A 76 3.72 21.06 14.39
N ASN A 77 3.83 21.12 15.72
CA ASN A 77 3.06 22.08 16.50
C ASN A 77 3.89 23.36 16.63
N GLU A 78 3.25 24.51 16.46
CA GLU A 78 3.85 25.80 16.83
C GLU A 78 3.89 25.97 18.37
N GLN A 79 3.19 25.09 19.11
CA GLN A 79 3.14 25.06 20.57
C GLN A 79 3.42 23.67 21.11
N LYS A 80 4.57 23.51 21.78
CA LYS A 80 4.92 22.31 22.56
C LYS A 80 3.75 21.94 23.47
N GLN A 81 2.98 20.91 23.13
CA GLN A 81 2.00 20.37 24.06
C GLN A 81 2.74 19.70 25.21
N ALA A 82 2.55 20.27 26.40
CA ALA A 82 3.17 19.87 27.64
C ALA A 82 2.89 18.39 27.93
N VAL A 83 3.97 17.63 28.07
CA VAL A 83 3.96 16.48 28.98
C VAL A 83 3.76 17.11 30.36
N PHE A 84 2.60 16.85 30.98
CA PHE A 84 2.42 17.18 32.39
C PHE A 84 3.24 16.20 33.22
N ASP A 85 3.91 16.71 34.27
CA ASP A 85 4.83 15.99 35.15
C ASP A 85 4.31 14.63 35.65
#